data_AF-A0A3N9VNH3-F1
#
_entry.id   AF-A0A3N9VNH3-F1
#
_cell.length_a   1.000
_cell.length_b   1.000
_cell.length_c   1.000
_cell.angle_alpha   90.00
_cell.angle_beta   90.00
_cell.angle_gamma   90.00
#
_symmetry.space_group_name_H-M   'P 1'
#
loop_
_entity.id
_entity.type
_entity.pdbx_description
1 polymer ?
#
loop_
_entity_poly.entity_id
_entity_poly.type
_entity_poly.pdbx_seq_one_letter_code
_entity_poly.pdbx_strand_id
1 'polypeptide(L)'
;MSLKDQKPLSKPFSYSADIIAQQPERQRLIDKIIYVHHGFTKIDDRGDFARVFVTRSFLSQDFDTRKSLITLVQSYYAVNNNVPAEDYSVVVHDSLSGKEIGTLQRGELSMDK
;
A
#
# COMPACT_ATOMS: atom_id res chain seq x y z
N MET A 1 -0.72 34.55 -33.55
CA MET A 1 -0.83 33.91 -32.22
C MET A 1 -0.35 32.47 -32.36
N SER A 2 0.78 32.12 -31.76
CA SER A 2 1.39 30.78 -31.84
C SER A 2 1.39 30.17 -30.44
N LEU A 3 0.50 29.21 -30.19
CA LEU A 3 0.57 28.32 -29.03
C LEU A 3 1.23 27.02 -29.52
N LYS A 4 2.56 27.03 -29.59
CA LYS A 4 3.36 25.81 -29.60
C LYS A 4 3.79 25.62 -28.16
N ASP A 5 3.25 24.62 -27.48
CA ASP A 5 3.83 23.88 -26.34
C ASP A 5 2.72 23.18 -25.56
N GLN A 6 2.28 22.03 -26.06
CA GLN A 6 1.68 21.00 -25.22
C GLN A 6 2.23 19.64 -25.66
N LYS A 7 3.18 19.12 -24.87
CA LYS A 7 3.60 17.72 -24.86
C LYS A 7 2.33 16.86 -24.69
N PRO A 8 2.07 15.84 -25.54
CA PRO A 8 0.88 15.02 -25.36
C PRO A 8 0.95 14.34 -23.99
N LEU A 9 -0.17 14.48 -23.26
CA LEU A 9 -0.48 13.89 -21.97
C LEU A 9 -0.04 12.42 -21.96
N SER A 10 0.79 12.05 -20.98
CA SER A 10 1.19 10.68 -20.72
C SER A 10 -0.05 9.79 -20.65
N LYS A 11 -0.14 8.78 -21.51
CA LYS A 11 -1.23 7.80 -21.51
C LYS A 11 -1.39 7.25 -20.08
N PRO A 12 -2.61 7.13 -19.53
CA PRO A 12 -2.79 6.42 -18.27
C PRO A 12 -2.29 4.99 -18.47
N PHE A 13 -1.46 4.50 -17.53
CA PHE A 13 -1.07 3.10 -17.49
C PHE A 13 -2.34 2.27 -17.27
N SER A 14 -2.95 1.80 -18.36
CA SER A 14 -4.04 0.83 -18.29
C SER A 14 -3.38 -0.54 -18.07
N TYR A 15 -3.38 -1.01 -16.82
CA TYR A 15 -3.16 -2.42 -16.56
C TYR A 15 -4.27 -3.20 -17.31
N SER A 16 -3.90 -4.22 -18.09
CA SER A 16 -4.89 -5.05 -18.79
C SER A 16 -5.78 -5.73 -17.76
N ALA A 17 -7.08 -5.90 -18.06
CA ALA A 17 -8.05 -6.56 -17.17
C ALA A 17 -7.58 -7.97 -16.74
N ASP A 18 -6.69 -8.60 -17.51
CA ASP A 18 -6.04 -9.87 -17.21
C ASP A 18 -5.09 -9.82 -16.00
N ILE A 19 -4.49 -8.65 -15.68
CA ILE A 19 -3.63 -8.45 -14.50
C ILE A 19 -4.46 -8.39 -13.20
N ILE A 20 -5.68 -7.84 -13.29
CA ILE A 20 -6.64 -7.78 -12.18
C ILE A 20 -7.23 -9.17 -11.92
N ALA A 21 -7.48 -9.95 -12.97
CA ALA A 21 -8.04 -11.30 -12.88
C ALA A 21 -7.06 -12.38 -12.36
N GLN A 22 -5.76 -12.09 -12.24
CA GLN A 22 -4.71 -13.07 -11.91
C GLN A 22 -4.00 -12.85 -10.55
N GLN A 23 -4.73 -12.50 -9.49
CA GLN A 23 -4.10 -12.37 -8.16
C GLN A 23 -4.62 -13.27 -7.02
N PRO A 24 -5.12 -14.50 -7.25
CA PRO A 24 -5.43 -15.40 -6.14
C PRO A 24 -4.18 -15.71 -5.30
N GLU A 25 -2.98 -15.72 -5.90
CA GLU A 25 -1.73 -15.95 -5.17
C GLU A 25 -1.25 -14.75 -4.35
N ARG A 26 -1.39 -13.51 -4.85
CA ARG A 26 -1.02 -12.32 -4.07
C ARG A 26 -2.00 -12.06 -2.94
N GLN A 27 -3.29 -12.29 -3.16
CA GLN A 27 -4.28 -12.21 -2.10
C GLN A 27 -4.02 -13.26 -1.01
N ARG A 28 -3.71 -14.51 -1.40
CA ARG A 28 -3.25 -15.54 -0.45
C ARG A 28 -1.96 -15.15 0.28
N LEU A 29 -1.04 -14.43 -0.36
CA LEU A 29 0.20 -13.97 0.27
C LEU A 29 -0.08 -12.90 1.33
N ILE A 30 -1.03 -12.01 1.08
CA ILE A 30 -1.48 -10.96 2.01
C ILE A 30 -2.30 -11.56 3.14
N ASP A 31 -3.20 -12.49 2.84
CA ASP A 31 -3.89 -13.27 3.86
C ASP A 31 -2.87 -14.01 4.73
N LYS A 32 -1.84 -14.64 4.13
CA LYS A 32 -0.78 -15.28 4.90
C LYS A 32 0.00 -14.29 5.75
N ILE A 33 0.22 -13.05 5.31
CA ILE A 33 0.89 -12.02 6.11
C ILE A 33 0.00 -11.51 7.26
N ILE A 34 -1.28 -11.28 6.99
CA ILE A 34 -2.29 -10.88 7.98
C ILE A 34 -2.45 -11.98 9.05
N TYR A 35 -2.55 -13.25 8.62
CA TYR A 35 -2.89 -14.38 9.48
C TYR A 35 -1.68 -15.13 10.09
N VAL A 36 -0.50 -15.16 9.46
CA VAL A 36 0.67 -15.93 9.95
C VAL A 36 1.63 -15.11 10.80
N HIS A 37 1.75 -13.80 10.59
CA HIS A 37 2.68 -12.96 11.35
C HIS A 37 2.01 -12.14 12.47
N HIS A 38 0.69 -12.18 12.59
CA HIS A 38 -0.09 -11.38 13.55
C HIS A 38 0.25 -9.87 13.52
N GLY A 39 0.77 -9.36 12.40
CA GLY A 39 1.27 -7.99 12.31
C GLY A 39 0.17 -6.95 12.17
N PHE A 40 -0.97 -7.33 11.59
CA PHE A 40 -2.09 -6.43 11.31
C PHE A 40 -3.35 -6.89 12.03
N THR A 41 -4.11 -5.94 12.58
CA THR A 41 -5.44 -6.16 13.14
C THR A 41 -6.53 -5.92 12.10
N LYS A 42 -6.33 -4.93 11.23
CA LYS A 42 -7.32 -4.50 10.23
C LYS A 42 -6.64 -3.72 9.10
N ILE A 43 -7.18 -3.81 7.90
CA ILE A 43 -6.84 -2.92 6.79
C ILE A 43 -8.13 -2.30 6.26
N ASP A 44 -8.17 -0.97 6.18
CA ASP A 44 -9.26 -0.19 5.58
C ASP A 44 -8.78 0.37 4.24
N ASP A 45 -9.34 -0.14 3.15
CA ASP A 45 -9.18 0.45 1.83
C ASP A 45 -10.07 1.70 1.69
N ARG A 46 -9.48 2.81 1.23
CA ARG A 46 -10.17 4.09 1.01
C ARG A 46 -10.19 4.48 -0.47
N GLY A 47 -9.78 3.60 -1.38
CA GLY A 47 -9.72 3.85 -2.83
C GLY A 47 -8.43 4.55 -3.26
N ASP A 48 -8.09 5.67 -2.62
CA ASP A 48 -6.87 6.43 -2.95
C ASP A 48 -5.68 6.08 -2.06
N PHE A 49 -5.95 5.43 -0.92
CA PHE A 49 -4.95 5.00 0.05
C PHE A 49 -5.52 3.90 0.96
N ALA A 50 -4.65 3.16 1.64
CA ALA A 50 -5.06 2.20 2.66
C ALA A 50 -4.69 2.71 4.06
N ARG A 51 -5.51 2.39 5.06
CA ARG A 51 -5.12 2.49 6.48
C ARG A 51 -4.87 1.09 7.01
N VAL A 52 -3.71 0.89 7.63
CA VAL A 52 -3.31 -0.39 8.22
C VAL A 52 -3.22 -0.21 9.72
N PHE A 53 -3.99 -0.99 10.46
CA PHE A 53 -3.91 -1.04 11.91
C PHE A 53 -2.96 -2.15 12.32
N VAL A 54 -1.82 -1.79 12.90
CA VAL A 54 -0.73 -2.71 13.22
C VAL A 54 -0.72 -3.09 14.69
N THR A 55 -0.28 -4.30 14.98
CA THR A 55 -0.13 -4.80 16.35
C THR A 55 1.26 -4.48 16.92
N ARG A 56 1.45 -4.75 18.21
CA ARG A 56 2.77 -4.72 18.84
C ARG A 56 3.78 -5.68 18.19
N SER A 57 3.32 -6.81 17.66
CA SER A 57 4.17 -7.79 16.97
C SER A 57 4.78 -7.24 15.67
N PHE A 58 4.06 -6.34 15.00
CA PHE A 58 4.61 -5.59 13.86
C PHE A 58 5.65 -4.56 14.32
N LEU A 59 5.35 -3.82 15.39
CA LEU A 59 6.25 -2.80 15.92
C LEU A 59 7.55 -3.37 16.50
N SER A 60 7.56 -4.64 16.92
CA SER A 60 8.76 -5.32 17.37
C SER A 60 9.67 -5.83 16.25
N GLN A 61 9.23 -5.79 14.99
CA GLN A 61 10.06 -6.17 13.85
C GLN A 61 11.08 -5.09 13.53
N ASP A 62 12.19 -5.48 12.89
CA ASP A 62 13.13 -4.53 12.32
C ASP A 62 12.48 -3.65 11.25
N PHE A 63 13.14 -2.55 10.90
CA PHE A 63 12.58 -1.57 9.97
C PHE A 63 12.38 -2.13 8.56
N ASP A 64 13.28 -2.97 8.05
CA ASP A 64 13.20 -3.50 6.69
C ASP A 64 12.04 -4.50 6.56
N THR A 65 11.83 -5.31 7.60
CA THR A 65 10.65 -6.18 7.70
C THR A 65 9.36 -5.36 7.71
N ARG A 66 9.28 -4.30 8.54
CA ARG A 66 8.10 -3.41 8.57
C ARG A 66 7.85 -2.77 7.21
N LYS A 67 8.89 -2.24 6.56
CA LYS A 67 8.80 -1.65 5.23
C LYS A 67 8.29 -2.65 4.19
N SER A 68 8.84 -3.86 4.18
CA SER A 68 8.43 -4.92 3.25
C SER A 68 6.96 -5.28 3.40
N LEU A 69 6.48 -5.42 4.64
CA LEU A 69 5.09 -5.72 4.95
C LEU A 69 4.14 -4.61 4.47
N ILE A 70 4.45 -3.34 4.74
CA ILE A 70 3.61 -2.21 4.31
C ILE A 70 3.66 -2.03 2.78
N THR A 71 4.81 -2.29 2.14
CA THR A 71 4.96 -2.25 0.67
C THR A 71 4.11 -3.31 -0.02
N LEU A 72 3.93 -4.48 0.60
CA LEU A 72 3.03 -5.52 0.09
C LEU A 72 1.57 -5.06 0.13
N VAL A 73 1.15 -4.40 1.20
CA VAL A 73 -0.18 -3.77 1.27
C VAL A 73 -0.35 -2.74 0.15
N GLN A 74 0.62 -1.82 0.01
CA GLN A 74 0.60 -0.80 -1.04
C GLN A 74 0.45 -1.43 -2.42
N SER A 75 1.29 -2.41 -2.75
CA SER A 75 1.33 -3.03 -4.07
C SER A 75 0.02 -3.73 -4.43
N TYR A 76 -0.65 -4.33 -3.46
CA TYR A 76 -1.91 -5.01 -3.69
C TYR A 76 -3.07 -4.06 -3.93
N TYR A 77 -3.25 -3.10 -3.02
CA TYR A 77 -4.35 -2.17 -3.13
C TYR A 77 -4.17 -1.18 -4.27
N ALA A 78 -2.93 -0.82 -4.62
CA ALA A 78 -2.64 -0.07 -5.84
C ALA A 78 -3.18 -0.80 -7.09
N VAL A 79 -2.88 -2.10 -7.23
CA VAL A 79 -3.39 -2.88 -8.38
C VAL A 79 -4.91 -3.00 -8.33
N ASN A 80 -5.50 -3.29 -7.16
CA ASN A 80 -6.94 -3.43 -7.03
C ASN A 80 -7.70 -2.14 -7.35
N ASN A 81 -7.14 -0.98 -7.01
CA ASN A 81 -7.71 0.33 -7.28
C ASN A 81 -7.29 0.91 -8.64
N ASN A 82 -6.52 0.16 -9.46
CA ASN A 82 -5.98 0.61 -10.74
C ASN A 82 -5.13 1.89 -10.64
N VAL A 83 -4.36 2.01 -9.57
CA VAL A 83 -3.44 3.14 -9.31
C VAL A 83 -1.99 2.64 -9.40
N PRO A 84 -1.04 3.43 -9.95
CA PRO A 84 0.38 3.11 -9.83
C PRO A 84 0.79 2.96 -8.36
N ALA A 85 1.61 1.96 -8.04
CA ALA A 85 2.01 1.69 -6.65
C ALA A 85 2.70 2.90 -5.98
N GLU A 86 3.42 3.72 -6.74
CA GLU A 86 4.07 4.94 -6.27
C GLU A 86 3.11 6.06 -5.87
N ASP A 87 1.90 6.07 -6.46
CA ASP A 87 0.85 7.05 -6.19
C ASP A 87 -0.11 6.59 -5.09
N TYR A 88 -0.13 5.29 -4.78
CA TYR A 88 -0.94 4.72 -3.72
C TYR A 88 -0.21 4.84 -2.37
N SER A 89 -0.83 5.47 -1.38
CA SER A 89 -0.23 5.61 -0.04
C SER A 89 -0.79 4.60 0.97
N VAL A 90 0.01 4.27 1.98
CA VAL A 90 -0.44 3.44 3.10
C VAL A 90 -0.15 4.16 4.41
N VAL A 91 -1.22 4.47 5.14
CA VAL A 91 -1.15 5.11 6.45
C VAL A 91 -1.17 4.04 7.53
N VAL A 92 -0.19 4.08 8.43
CA VAL A 92 0.01 3.10 9.49
C VAL A 92 -0.54 3.65 10.80
N HIS A 93 -1.45 2.90 11.41
CA HIS A 93 -2.06 3.21 12.70
C HIS A 93 -1.69 2.17 13.75
N ASP A 94 -1.41 2.59 14.97
CA ASP A 94 -1.35 1.69 16.12
C ASP A 94 -2.76 1.16 16.43
N SER A 95 -2.94 -0.17 16.45
CA SER A 95 -4.25 -0.77 16.69
C SER A 95 -4.77 -0.57 18.11
N LEU A 96 -3.89 -0.29 19.08
CA LEU A 96 -4.30 -0.04 20.46
C LEU A 96 -4.83 1.39 20.65
N SER A 97 -4.07 2.39 20.17
CA SER A 97 -4.44 3.81 20.36
C SER A 97 -5.25 4.40 19.21
N GLY A 98 -5.27 3.77 18.04
CA GLY A 98 -5.86 4.29 16.81
C GLY A 98 -5.08 5.45 16.18
N LYS A 99 -3.98 5.89 16.81
CA LYS A 99 -3.15 7.00 16.32
C LYS A 99 -2.40 6.58 15.06
N GLU A 100 -2.29 7.52 14.14
CA GLU A 100 -1.33 7.41 13.04
C GLU A 100 0.08 7.41 13.64
N ILE A 101 0.93 6.51 13.15
CA ILE A 101 2.31 6.30 13.61
C ILE A 101 3.29 6.17 12.44
N GLY A 102 2.83 6.40 11.22
CA GLY A 102 3.68 6.30 10.04
C GLY A 102 2.90 6.30 8.74
N THR A 103 3.64 6.49 7.65
CA THR A 103 3.10 6.50 6.29
C THR A 103 4.14 5.93 5.34
N LEU A 104 3.69 5.08 4.42
CA LEU A 104 4.44 4.68 3.23
C LEU A 104 3.92 5.48 2.04
N GLN A 105 4.82 6.23 1.40
CA GLN A 105 4.52 6.97 0.18
C GLN A 105 5.72 6.91 -0.76
N ARG A 106 5.49 6.68 -2.06
CA ARG A 106 6.56 6.58 -3.07
C ARG A 106 7.67 5.57 -2.71
N GLY A 107 7.30 4.49 -2.00
CA GLY A 107 8.25 3.45 -1.56
C GLY A 107 9.12 3.84 -0.37
N GLU A 108 8.87 4.99 0.26
CA GLU A 108 9.56 5.44 1.46
C GLU A 108 8.64 5.29 2.68
N LEU A 109 9.07 4.49 3.67
CA LEU A 109 8.35 4.31 4.92
C LEU A 109 8.89 5.31 5.94
N SER A 110 8.02 6.21 6.40
CA SER A 110 8.28 7.03 7.58
C SER A 110 7.47 6.47 8.75
N MET A 111 8.09 6.34 9.92
CA MET A 111 7.40 5.97 11.15
C MET A 111 7.81 6.90 12.28
N ASP A 112 6.83 7.26 13.09
CA ASP A 112 7.08 7.95 14.35
C ASP A 112 7.88 7.03 15.27
N LYS A 113 8.86 7.60 15.96
CA LYS A 113 9.73 6.88 16.90
C LYS A 113 9.04 6.59 18.22
#